data_AF-A0A519C4E4-F1
#
_entry.id   AF-A0A519C4E4-F1
#
_cell.length_a   1.000
_cell.length_b   1.000
_cell.length_c   1.000
_cell.angle_alpha   90.00
_cell.angle_beta   90.00
_cell.angle_gamma   90.00
#
_symmetry.space_group_name_H-M   'P 1'
#
loop_
_entity.id
_entity.type
_entity.pdbx_description
1 polymer ?
#
loop_
_entity_poly.entity_id
_entity_poly.type
_entity_poly.pdbx_seq_one_letter_code
_entity_poly.pdbx_strand_id
1 'polypeptide(L)' 'MVSESDVREALFEVEDPEMKISVIDLGLIYKVEIDGEHTEIDMTLTSPGCPIAPELMAAVHRAALTNIFAALGPKDSRN' A
#
# COMPACT_ATOMS: atom_id res chain seq x y z
N MET A 1 -6.54 12.56 10.66
CA MET A 1 -6.18 11.23 11.19
C MET A 1 -6.27 10.28 10.01
N VAL A 2 -5.23 9.51 9.77
CA VAL A 2 -5.16 8.59 8.61
C VAL A 2 -6.09 7.42 8.89
N SER A 3 -6.92 7.06 7.91
CA SER A 3 -7.80 5.90 8.00
C SER A 3 -7.23 4.70 7.24
N GLU A 4 -7.70 3.48 7.56
CA GLU A 4 -7.37 2.28 6.80
C GLU A 4 -7.66 2.50 5.30
N SER A 5 -8.79 3.11 4.96
CA SER A 5 -9.16 3.42 3.58
C SER A 5 -8.14 4.30 2.86
N ASP A 6 -7.55 5.30 3.53
CA ASP A 6 -6.53 6.16 2.93
C ASP A 6 -5.26 5.37 2.60
N VAL A 7 -4.86 4.45 3.49
CA VAL A 7 -3.72 3.56 3.27
C VAL A 7 -4.02 2.60 2.13
N ARG A 8 -5.19 1.95 2.11
CA ARG A 8 -5.58 1.03 1.03
C ARG A 8 -5.67 1.71 -0.33
N GLU A 9 -6.15 2.95 -0.39
CA GLU A 9 -6.15 3.76 -1.61
C GLU A 9 -4.72 4.04 -2.09
N ALA A 10 -3.80 4.36 -1.18
CA ALA A 10 -2.38 4.53 -1.53
C ALA A 10 -1.73 3.23 -2.04
N LEU A 11 -2.04 2.11 -1.41
CA LEU A 11 -1.56 0.79 -1.82
C LEU A 11 -2.14 0.35 -3.17
N PHE A 12 -3.28 0.91 -3.59
CA PHE A 12 -3.88 0.60 -4.88
C PHE A 12 -2.94 0.99 -6.05
N GLU A 13 -2.16 2.07 -5.90
CA GLU A 13 -1.21 2.54 -6.91
C GLU A 13 0.07 1.67 -7.00
N VAL A 14 0.26 0.74 -6.06
CA VAL A 14 1.42 -0.17 -6.07
C VAL A 14 1.09 -1.39 -6.91
N GLU A 15 1.71 -1.47 -8.08
CA GLU A 15 1.55 -2.59 -9.01
C GLU A 15 2.68 -3.62 -8.87
N ASP A 16 2.34 -4.89 -9.01
CA ASP A 16 3.32 -5.95 -9.21
C ASP A 16 4.00 -5.79 -10.59
N PRO A 17 5.33 -5.70 -10.66
CA PRO A 17 6.02 -5.45 -11.92
C PRO A 17 5.98 -6.62 -12.90
N GLU A 18 5.67 -7.85 -12.45
CA GLU A 18 5.50 -9.03 -13.31
C GLU A 18 4.08 -9.10 -13.87
N MET A 19 3.06 -8.96 -13.02
CA MET A 19 1.66 -9.14 -13.40
C MET A 19 0.95 -7.85 -13.85
N LYS A 20 1.51 -6.67 -13.56
CA LYS A 20 0.92 -5.35 -13.85
C LYS A 20 -0.49 -5.18 -13.25
N ILE A 21 -0.67 -5.69 -12.04
CA ILE A 21 -1.92 -5.61 -11.27
C ILE A 21 -1.57 -5.06 -9.89
N SER A 22 -2.48 -4.27 -9.31
CA SER A 22 -2.33 -3.72 -7.96
C SER A 22 -2.15 -4.83 -6.91
N VAL A 23 -1.33 -4.58 -5.89
CA VAL A 23 -1.19 -5.47 -4.72
C VAL A 23 -2.51 -5.65 -3.96
N ILE A 24 -3.44 -4.69 -4.07
CA ILE A 24 -4.79 -4.79 -3.51
C ILE A 24 -5.64 -5.77 -4.33
N ASP A 25 -5.64 -5.62 -5.66
CA ASP A 25 -6.43 -6.47 -6.56
C ASP A 25 -5.90 -7.91 -6.62
N LEU A 26 -4.59 -8.09 -6.50
CA LEU A 26 -3.96 -9.40 -6.35
C LEU A 26 -4.28 -10.06 -4.99
N GLY A 27 -4.87 -9.33 -4.05
CA GLY A 27 -5.17 -9.83 -2.71
C GLY A 27 -3.91 -10.13 -1.89
N LEU A 28 -2.80 -9.43 -2.17
CA LEU A 28 -1.55 -9.61 -1.42
C LEU A 28 -1.60 -8.94 -0.06
N ILE A 29 -2.46 -7.93 0.12
CA ILE A 29 -2.65 -7.21 1.39
C ILE A 29 -3.78 -7.87 2.19
N TYR A 30 -3.44 -8.45 3.33
CA TYR A 30 -4.40 -9.12 4.22
C TYR A 30 -4.96 -8.18 5.27
N LYS A 31 -4.12 -7.33 5.85
CA LYS A 31 -4.50 -6.49 6.98
C LYS A 31 -3.77 -5.16 6.93
N VAL A 32 -4.45 -4.11 7.36
CA VAL A 32 -3.88 -2.80 7.60
C VAL A 32 -4.38 -2.34 8.97
N GLU A 33 -3.47 -2.16 9.91
CA GLU A 33 -3.77 -1.65 11.25
C GLU A 33 -3.06 -0.33 11.47
N ILE A 34 -3.77 0.63 12.07
CA ILE A 34 -3.24 1.95 12.36
C ILE A 34 -3.32 2.16 13.87
N ASP A 35 -2.15 2.32 14.49
CA ASP A 35 -2.01 2.64 15.91
C ASP A 35 -1.23 3.96 16.07
N GLY A 36 -1.98 5.06 16.21
CA GLY A 36 -1.42 6.40 16.33
C GLY A 36 -0.65 6.82 15.07
N GLU A 37 0.68 6.88 15.17
CA GLU A 37 1.60 7.22 14.07
C GLU A 37 2.19 5.97 13.39
N HIS A 38 1.84 4.77 13.88
CA HIS A 38 2.32 3.51 13.35
C HIS A 38 1.26 2.86 12.46
N THR A 39 1.68 2.38 11.29
CA THR A 39 0.83 1.61 10.38
C THR A 39 1.48 0.26 10.14
N GLU A 40 0.79 -0.81 10.55
CA GLU A 40 1.19 -2.18 10.28
C GLU A 40 0.41 -2.71 9.07
N ILE A 41 1.12 -3.36 8.14
CA ILE A 41 0.54 -3.90 6.91
C ILE A 41 0.96 -5.36 6.80
N ASP A 42 0.00 -6.27 6.93
CA ASP A 42 0.22 -7.70 6.68
C ASP A 42 0.07 -7.96 5.18
N MET A 43 1.13 -8.46 4.57
CA MET A 43 1.12 -8.84 3.16
C MET A 43 1.80 -10.19 2.91
N THR A 44 1.39 -10.85 1.82
CA THR A 44 2.02 -12.07 1.33
C THR A 44 2.81 -11.80 0.06
N LEU A 45 3.82 -12.63 -0.19
CA LEU A 45 4.58 -12.64 -1.43
C LEU A 45 4.40 -13.98 -2.12
N THR A 46 4.16 -13.93 -3.43
CA THR A 46 3.75 -15.08 -4.24
C THR A 46 4.80 -16.19 -4.30
N SER A 47 6.10 -15.86 -4.12
CA SER A 47 7.20 -16.82 -4.25
C SER A 47 8.33 -16.59 -3.23
N PRO A 48 8.70 -17.59 -2.42
CA PRO A 48 9.89 -17.52 -1.59
C PRO A 48 11.14 -17.45 -2.49
N GLY A 49 11.95 -16.41 -2.31
CA GLY A 49 13.18 -16.21 -3.08
C GLY A 49 13.02 -15.42 -4.40
N CYS A 50 11.86 -14.80 -4.65
CA CYS A 50 11.72 -13.89 -5.79
C CYS A 50 12.67 -12.68 -5.62
N PRO A 51 13.52 -12.36 -6.61
CA PRO A 51 14.45 -11.22 -6.49
C PRO A 51 13.73 -9.86 -6.41
N ILE A 52 12.47 -9.80 -6.84
CA ILE A 52 11.64 -8.58 -6.87
C ILE A 52 10.92 -8.33 -5.54
N ALA A 53 10.74 -9.35 -4.69
CA ALA A 53 10.02 -9.24 -3.43
C ALA A 53 10.47 -8.05 -2.55
N PRO A 54 11.79 -7.78 -2.35
CA PRO A 54 12.24 -6.63 -1.57
C PRO A 54 11.84 -5.29 -2.20
N GLU A 55 11.83 -5.20 -3.54
CA GLU A 55 11.45 -3.98 -4.26
C GLU A 55 9.96 -3.70 -4.10
N LEU A 56 9.11 -4.74 -4.23
CA LEU A 56 7.67 -4.63 -4.02
C LEU A 56 7.33 -4.24 -2.59
N MET A 57 7.97 -4.87 -1.59
CA MET A 57 7.80 -4.48 -0.18
C MET A 57 8.22 -3.03 0.06
N ALA A 58 9.33 -2.58 -0.55
CA ALA A 58 9.76 -1.19 -0.44
C ALA A 58 8.78 -0.22 -1.12
N ALA A 59 8.14 -0.61 -2.22
CA ALA A 59 7.11 0.18 -2.89
C ALA A 59 5.85 0.33 -2.02
N VAL A 60 5.36 -0.76 -1.43
CA VAL A 60 4.26 -0.77 -0.44
C VAL A 60 4.58 0.16 0.72
N HIS A 61 5.79 0.04 1.30
CA HIS A 61 6.23 0.89 2.41
C HIS A 61 6.27 2.37 2.03
N ARG A 62 6.80 2.72 0.85
CA ARG A 62 6.82 4.11 0.37
C ARG A 62 5.41 4.66 0.13
N ALA A 63 4.53 3.87 -0.47
CA ALA A 63 3.15 4.29 -0.74
C ALA A 63 2.39 4.58 0.55
N ALA A 64 2.51 3.70 1.55
CA ALA A 64 1.93 3.89 2.87
C ALA A 64 2.42 5.17 3.55
N LEU A 65 3.70 5.54 3.39
CA LEU A 65 4.27 6.77 3.97
C LEU A 65 3.88 8.05 3.20
N THR A 66 3.78 7.98 1.87
CA THR A 66 3.65 9.18 1.03
C THR A 66 2.25 9.81 1.14
N ASN A 67 1.19 8.99 1.19
CA ASN A 67 -0.19 9.49 1.23
C ASN A 67 -0.68 9.90 2.63
N ILE A 68 0.05 9.54 3.69
CA ILE A 68 -0.17 10.09 5.04
C ILE A 68 0.04 11.61 5.04
N PHE A 69 0.97 12.13 4.23
CA PHE A 69 1.22 13.57 4.13
C PHE A 69 0.25 14.29 3.19
N ALA A 70 -0.24 13.62 2.14
CA ALA A 70 -1.21 14.20 1.19
C ALA A 70 -2.63 14.32 1.76
N ALA A 71 -3.02 13.42 2.69
CA ALA A 71 -4.32 13.48 3.37
C ALA A 71 -4.52 14.70 4.30
N LEU A 72 -3.47 15.51 4.51
CA LEU A 72 -3.55 16.80 5.23
C LEU A 72 -3.87 18.00 4.31
N GLY A 73 -4.11 17.78 3.00
CA GLY A 73 -4.55 18.79 2.03
C GLY A 73 -5.81 18.35 1.27
N PRO A 74 -6.56 19.29 0.67
CA PRO A 74 -7.92 19.04 0.20
C PRO A 74 -7.93 17.99 -0.93
N LYS A 75 -8.53 16.82 -0.66
CA LYS A 75 -8.95 15.87 -1.69
C LYS A 75 -10.09 16.53 -2.51
N ASP A 76 -9.71 17.30 -3.52
CA ASP A 76 -10.61 17.85 -4.53
C ASP A 76 -10.94 16.77 -5.57
N SER A 77 -12.23 16.69 -5.88
CA SER A 77 -12.89 16.11 -7.04
C SER A 77 -12.26 14.86 -7.69
N ARG A 78 -12.80 13.67 -7.37
CA ARG A 78 -13.15 12.70 -8.43
C ARG A 78 -14.57 12.20 -8.17
N ASN A 79 -15.42 12.62 -9.10
CA ASN A 79 -16.86 12.42 -9.24
C ASN A 79 -17.26 10.93 -9.30
#